data_AF-A0A954XJU5-F1
#
_entry.id   AF-A0A954XJU5-F1
#
_cell.length_a   1.000
_cell.length_b   1.000
_cell.length_c   1.000
_cell.angle_alpha   90.00
_cell.angle_beta   90.00
_cell.angle_gamma   90.00
#
_symmetry.space_group_name_H-M   'P 1'
#
loop_
_entity.id
_entity.type
_entity.pdbx_description
1 polymer ?
#
loop_
_entity_poly.entity_id
_entity_poly.type
_entity_poly.pdbx_seq_one_letter_code
_entity_poly.pdbx_strand_id
1 'polypeptide(L)'
;VDFRQKLSTYVEQLRSQAFNGRSAPRVILVSPIANENVAGVAAADRNNARIKLYSEVMREVASTHHIGFADVYTATEQAMRSPGTDLTINGIHLTQQGDRLFSETLFQQIFQQQPPEINDSLRQAITDKNREYFRRFRPLNTFYYTGGRNQAYGYLDFLPAMRNFDLLTASRDQLIWEVAAEGPVQDVDSRLAEARAKLLIEDQKLPPLPETEQSRGANEWLSPVEEYSEFDIDPRFAVNIFADETMFPELACPIQMRWDARGRLWVSCSTTYPHVYPGKEPNDKLIILEDTDQDGRVDKVTVFAEGLNIPSGIAVGHG
;
A
#
# COMPACT_ATOMS: atom_id res chain seq x y z
N VAL A 1 6.49 32.48 -15.21
CA VAL A 1 6.03 33.51 -14.25
C VAL A 1 5.01 32.94 -13.27
N ASP A 2 3.97 32.23 -13.74
CA ASP A 2 2.93 31.64 -12.87
C ASP A 2 3.46 30.70 -11.77
N PHE A 3 4.35 29.75 -12.10
CA PHE A 3 4.90 28.81 -11.11
C PHE A 3 5.68 29.50 -9.97
N ARG A 4 6.55 30.48 -10.29
CA ARG A 4 7.33 31.22 -9.30
C ARG A 4 6.43 31.92 -8.29
N GLN A 5 5.42 32.63 -8.78
CA GLN A 5 4.49 33.35 -7.92
C GLN A 5 3.72 32.39 -7.02
N LYS A 6 3.19 31.30 -7.58
CA LYS A 6 2.47 30.26 -6.81
C LYS A 6 3.34 29.63 -5.72
N LEU A 7 4.59 29.30 -6.04
CA LEU A 7 5.52 28.72 -5.08
C LEU A 7 5.91 29.72 -3.98
N SER A 8 6.17 30.98 -4.34
CA SER A 8 6.43 32.07 -3.37
C SER A 8 5.27 32.22 -2.40
N THR A 9 4.05 32.36 -2.92
CA THR A 9 2.84 32.48 -2.11
C THR A 9 2.61 31.25 -1.23
N TYR A 10 2.88 30.05 -1.73
CA TYR A 10 2.80 28.83 -0.93
C TYR A 10 3.79 28.83 0.24
N VAL A 11 5.05 29.23 0.02
CA VAL A 11 6.07 29.34 1.07
C VAL A 11 5.69 30.39 2.12
N GLU A 12 5.20 31.56 1.69
CA GLU A 12 4.70 32.62 2.57
C GLU A 12 3.55 32.12 3.45
N GLN A 13 2.60 31.39 2.84
CA GLN A 13 1.48 30.80 3.56
C GLN A 13 1.96 29.78 4.58
N LEU A 14 2.83 28.82 4.21
CA LEU A 14 3.37 27.84 5.14
C LEU A 14 4.05 28.51 6.35
N ARG A 15 4.83 29.56 6.12
CA ARG A 15 5.56 30.27 7.18
C ARG A 15 4.69 31.18 8.05
N SER A 16 3.48 31.51 7.61
CA SER A 16 2.53 32.27 8.43
C SER A 16 1.74 31.40 9.41
N GLN A 17 1.81 30.07 9.28
CA GLN A 17 1.11 29.13 10.14
C GLN A 17 2.00 28.61 11.27
N ALA A 18 1.40 28.38 12.44
CA ALA A 18 2.05 27.68 13.56
C ALA A 18 1.41 26.29 13.73
N PHE A 19 1.77 25.34 12.88
CA PHE A 19 1.20 23.98 12.89
C PHE A 19 1.43 23.23 14.22
N ASN A 20 2.47 23.59 14.96
CA ASN A 20 2.77 23.07 16.31
C ASN A 20 2.15 23.92 17.44
N GLY A 21 1.36 24.94 17.10
CA GLY A 21 0.77 25.92 18.03
C GLY A 21 1.76 26.92 18.65
N ARG A 22 3.04 26.91 18.25
CA ARG A 22 4.11 27.71 18.88
C ARG A 22 4.91 28.55 17.92
N SER A 23 5.31 28.00 16.77
CA SER A 23 6.24 28.65 15.85
C SER A 23 5.96 28.28 14.40
N ALA A 24 6.41 29.13 13.48
CA ALA A 24 6.43 28.82 12.06
C ALA A 24 7.27 27.55 11.76
N PRO A 25 6.93 26.76 10.73
CA PRO A 25 7.73 25.62 10.32
C PRO A 25 9.08 26.05 9.74
N ARG A 26 10.09 25.18 9.90
CA ARG A 26 11.31 25.23 9.09
C ARG A 26 11.01 24.60 7.74
N VAL A 27 11.25 25.34 6.66
CA VAL A 27 10.94 24.90 5.31
C VAL A 27 12.24 24.60 4.55
N ILE A 28 12.25 23.48 3.83
CA ILE A 28 13.28 23.13 2.85
C ILE A 28 12.53 22.73 1.57
N LEU A 29 12.85 23.37 0.45
CA LEU A 29 12.37 22.93 -0.86
C LEU A 29 13.29 21.83 -1.40
N VAL A 30 12.72 20.70 -1.82
CA VAL A 30 13.47 19.62 -2.46
C VAL A 30 13.15 19.67 -3.95
N SER A 31 14.16 19.73 -4.82
CA SER A 31 13.92 19.66 -6.27
C SER A 31 13.26 18.34 -6.66
N PRO A 32 12.57 18.24 -7.81
CA PRO A 32 12.25 16.94 -8.38
C PRO A 32 13.53 16.14 -8.68
N ILE A 33 13.40 14.83 -8.80
CA ILE A 33 14.44 13.98 -9.43
C ILE A 33 14.46 14.22 -10.95
N ALA A 34 15.54 13.82 -11.62
CA ALA A 34 15.54 13.69 -13.06
C ALA A 34 14.67 12.50 -13.51
N ASN A 35 14.20 12.56 -14.76
CA ASN A 35 13.67 11.40 -15.46
C ASN A 35 14.80 10.67 -16.19
N GLU A 36 14.59 9.38 -16.42
CA GLU A 36 15.54 8.47 -17.06
C GLU A 36 14.99 7.96 -18.39
N ASN A 37 15.86 7.78 -19.39
CA ASN A 37 15.48 7.06 -20.59
C ASN A 37 15.61 5.55 -20.31
N VAL A 38 14.50 4.83 -20.32
CA VAL A 38 14.47 3.37 -20.18
C VAL A 38 14.01 2.73 -21.49
N ALA A 39 14.13 1.40 -21.62
CA ALA A 39 13.74 0.69 -22.84
C ALA A 39 12.29 1.04 -23.28
N GLY A 40 12.15 1.58 -24.50
CA GLY A 40 10.86 2.00 -25.07
C GLY A 40 10.30 3.33 -24.53
N VAL A 41 10.98 4.00 -23.59
CA VAL A 41 10.49 5.23 -22.96
C VAL A 41 11.62 6.29 -22.88
N ALA A 42 11.58 7.27 -23.79
CA ALA A 42 12.51 8.41 -23.80
C ALA A 42 12.07 9.53 -22.82
N ALA A 43 11.93 9.22 -21.51
CA ALA A 43 11.38 10.18 -20.55
C ALA A 43 12.34 11.34 -20.23
N ALA A 44 13.66 11.11 -20.21
CA ALA A 44 14.66 12.13 -19.94
C ALA A 44 14.65 13.20 -21.04
N ASP A 45 14.74 12.78 -22.30
CA ASP A 45 14.77 13.67 -23.47
C ASP A 45 13.53 14.55 -23.55
N ARG A 46 12.38 13.98 -23.16
CA ARG A 46 11.10 14.68 -23.17
C ARG A 46 10.98 15.69 -22.04
N ASN A 47 11.56 15.44 -20.86
CA ASN A 47 11.17 16.15 -19.63
C ASN A 47 12.30 16.89 -18.90
N ASN A 48 13.55 16.43 -18.95
CA ASN A 48 14.60 16.95 -18.06
C ASN A 48 14.92 18.43 -18.30
N ALA A 49 14.86 18.89 -19.55
CA ALA A 49 15.00 20.33 -19.85
C ALA A 49 13.96 21.19 -19.11
N ARG A 50 12.72 20.72 -18.99
CA ARG A 50 11.68 21.41 -18.22
C ARG A 50 11.94 21.26 -16.71
N ILE A 51 12.20 20.05 -16.22
CA ILE A 51 12.44 19.80 -14.79
C ILE A 51 13.57 20.69 -14.25
N LYS A 52 14.65 20.86 -15.03
CA LYS A 52 15.74 21.75 -14.69
C LYS A 52 15.29 23.20 -14.48
N LEU A 53 14.48 23.74 -15.40
CA LEU A 53 13.94 25.11 -15.29
C LEU A 53 13.09 25.30 -14.02
N TYR A 54 12.25 24.31 -13.67
CA TYR A 54 11.47 24.36 -12.43
C TYR A 54 12.37 24.29 -11.19
N SER A 55 13.41 23.45 -11.22
CA SER A 55 14.38 23.32 -10.12
C SER A 55 15.16 24.61 -9.88
N GLU A 56 15.54 25.32 -10.95
CA GLU A 56 16.18 26.64 -10.87
C GLU A 56 15.24 27.68 -10.23
N VAL A 57 13.98 27.72 -10.64
CA VAL A 57 12.97 28.59 -10.00
C VAL A 57 12.79 28.25 -8.52
N MET A 58 12.75 26.96 -8.15
CA MET A 58 12.65 26.54 -6.76
C MET A 58 13.86 27.00 -5.93
N ARG A 59 15.07 26.90 -6.47
CA ARG A 59 16.30 27.40 -5.83
C ARG A 59 16.24 28.91 -5.58
N GLU A 60 15.80 29.67 -6.58
CA GLU A 60 15.68 31.13 -6.47
C GLU A 60 14.60 31.55 -5.47
N VAL A 61 13.45 30.87 -5.43
CA VAL A 61 12.41 31.12 -4.43
C VAL A 61 12.93 30.77 -3.03
N ALA A 62 13.64 29.66 -2.87
CA ALA A 62 14.24 29.30 -1.59
C ALA A 62 15.22 30.38 -1.10
N SER A 63 16.07 30.87 -2.00
CA SER A 63 17.01 31.96 -1.71
C SER A 63 16.30 33.26 -1.32
N THR A 64 15.27 33.66 -2.07
CA THR A 64 14.46 34.87 -1.83
C THR A 64 13.78 34.83 -0.47
N HIS A 65 13.27 33.67 -0.08
CA HIS A 65 12.57 33.48 1.21
C HIS A 65 13.50 33.11 2.37
N HIS A 66 14.80 32.98 2.11
CA HIS A 66 15.79 32.54 3.08
C HIS A 66 15.43 31.19 3.74
N ILE A 67 14.98 30.23 2.92
CA ILE A 67 14.68 28.85 3.33
C ILE A 67 15.68 27.86 2.69
N GLY A 68 15.71 26.62 3.17
CA GLY A 68 16.61 25.61 2.63
C GLY A 68 16.21 25.19 1.21
N PHE A 69 17.19 24.76 0.42
CA PHE A 69 16.98 24.08 -0.87
C PHE A 69 17.87 22.85 -0.96
N ALA A 70 17.28 21.69 -1.25
CA ALA A 70 18.00 20.45 -1.49
C ALA A 70 17.89 20.08 -2.98
N ASP A 71 19.02 20.10 -3.68
CA ASP A 71 19.10 19.74 -5.10
C ASP A 71 19.38 18.25 -5.26
N VAL A 72 18.31 17.48 -5.49
CA VAL A 72 18.41 16.06 -5.84
C VAL A 72 18.38 15.84 -7.36
N TYR A 73 17.98 16.85 -8.13
CA TYR A 73 17.91 16.78 -9.59
C TYR A 73 19.31 16.56 -10.17
N THR A 74 20.27 17.37 -9.76
CA THR A 74 21.63 17.35 -10.35
C THR A 74 22.29 15.98 -10.20
N ALA A 75 22.22 15.37 -9.01
CA ALA A 75 22.83 14.06 -8.77
C ALA A 75 22.09 12.92 -9.49
N THR A 76 20.75 12.94 -9.48
CA THR A 76 19.95 11.92 -10.18
C THR A 76 20.12 12.03 -11.70
N GLU A 77 20.16 13.23 -12.25
CA GLU A 77 20.40 13.47 -13.68
C GLU A 77 21.76 12.94 -14.12
N GLN A 78 22.81 13.19 -13.34
CA GLN A 78 24.14 12.67 -13.62
C GLN A 78 24.19 11.14 -13.57
N ALA A 79 23.55 10.52 -12.58
CA ALA A 79 23.56 9.07 -12.43
C ALA A 79 22.76 8.38 -13.54
N MET A 80 21.59 8.91 -13.89
CA MET A 80 20.68 8.37 -14.91
C MET A 80 21.20 8.54 -16.35
N ARG A 81 22.31 9.25 -16.56
CA ARG A 81 23.03 9.27 -17.85
C ARG A 81 23.84 8.00 -18.11
N SER A 82 24.12 7.19 -17.08
CA SER A 82 25.02 6.04 -17.17
C SER A 82 24.25 4.74 -17.47
N PRO A 83 24.58 3.98 -18.52
CA PRO A 83 23.81 2.81 -18.98
C PRO A 83 24.12 1.52 -18.19
N GLY A 84 24.63 1.62 -16.96
CA GLY A 84 24.98 0.44 -16.17
C GLY A 84 23.76 -0.39 -15.79
N THR A 85 22.75 0.26 -15.20
CA THR A 85 21.45 -0.30 -14.83
C THR A 85 20.45 0.84 -14.68
N ASP A 86 19.20 0.64 -15.08
CA ASP A 86 18.14 1.63 -14.91
C ASP A 86 17.87 1.90 -13.42
N LEU A 87 17.81 3.18 -13.03
CA LEU A 87 17.48 3.65 -11.68
C LEU A 87 15.99 3.89 -11.49
N THR A 88 15.20 3.73 -12.55
CA THR A 88 13.74 3.85 -12.56
C THR A 88 13.09 2.65 -13.24
N ILE A 89 11.87 2.31 -12.82
CA ILE A 89 11.09 1.20 -13.42
C ILE A 89 10.40 1.59 -14.74
N ASN A 90 10.18 2.88 -14.97
CA ASN A 90 9.40 3.39 -16.11
C ASN A 90 9.83 4.79 -16.59
N GLY A 91 11.07 5.19 -16.30
CA GLY A 91 11.61 6.51 -16.63
C GLY A 91 11.25 7.60 -15.62
N ILE A 92 10.48 7.29 -14.57
CA ILE A 92 10.06 8.25 -13.52
C ILE A 92 10.17 7.64 -12.12
N HIS A 93 9.52 6.50 -11.86
CA HIS A 93 9.45 5.92 -10.51
C HIS A 93 10.74 5.14 -10.22
N LEU A 94 11.37 5.42 -9.09
CA LEU A 94 12.68 4.87 -8.74
C LEU A 94 12.63 3.36 -8.49
N THR A 95 13.71 2.67 -8.82
CA THR A 95 14.03 1.33 -8.30
C THR A 95 14.58 1.46 -6.88
N GLN A 96 14.83 0.34 -6.20
CA GLN A 96 15.52 0.35 -4.90
C GLN A 96 16.89 1.06 -4.96
N GLN A 97 17.62 0.92 -6.08
CA GLN A 97 18.90 1.61 -6.26
C GLN A 97 18.70 3.11 -6.48
N GLY A 98 17.68 3.49 -7.25
CA GLY A 98 17.28 4.89 -7.41
C GLY A 98 16.86 5.55 -6.10
N ASP A 99 16.07 4.87 -5.27
CA ASP A 99 15.66 5.34 -3.94
C ASP A 99 16.87 5.52 -3.01
N ARG A 100 17.86 4.63 -3.11
CA ARG A 100 19.12 4.76 -2.36
C ARG A 100 19.89 6.01 -2.77
N LEU A 101 20.10 6.22 -4.08
CA LEU A 101 20.76 7.42 -4.58
C LEU A 101 20.02 8.71 -4.16
N PHE A 102 18.68 8.72 -4.29
CA PHE A 102 17.85 9.86 -3.91
C PHE A 102 17.99 10.16 -2.41
N SER A 103 17.86 9.16 -1.55
CA SER A 103 17.91 9.33 -0.09
C SER A 103 19.30 9.76 0.41
N GLU A 104 20.38 9.19 -0.13
CA GLU A 104 21.75 9.59 0.18
C GLU A 104 22.02 11.03 -0.27
N THR A 105 21.60 11.39 -1.49
CA THR A 105 21.73 12.76 -2.02
C THR A 105 20.93 13.75 -1.16
N LEU A 106 19.67 13.44 -0.86
CA LEU A 106 18.81 14.30 -0.06
C LEU A 106 19.41 14.53 1.34
N PHE A 107 19.92 13.48 1.97
CA PHE A 107 20.58 13.58 3.27
C PHE A 107 21.79 14.51 3.21
N GLN A 108 22.68 14.33 2.22
CA GLN A 108 23.85 15.19 2.04
C GLN A 108 23.46 16.65 1.80
N GLN A 109 22.43 16.91 0.99
CA GLN A 109 21.96 18.27 0.70
C GLN A 109 21.36 18.97 1.93
N ILE A 110 20.62 18.24 2.75
CA ILE A 110 19.95 18.81 3.94
C ILE A 110 20.92 18.99 5.11
N PHE A 111 21.73 17.96 5.40
CA PHE A 111 22.54 17.90 6.61
C PHE A 111 24.00 18.28 6.39
N GLN A 112 24.45 18.35 5.13
CA GLN A 112 25.85 18.63 4.76
C GLN A 112 26.84 17.66 5.42
N GLN A 113 26.41 16.40 5.55
CA GLN A 113 27.15 15.32 6.19
C GLN A 113 27.10 14.07 5.33
N GLN A 114 28.05 13.16 5.54
CA GLN A 114 28.00 11.85 4.92
C GLN A 114 26.78 11.09 5.46
N PRO A 115 25.98 10.42 4.60
CA PRO A 115 24.88 9.59 5.03
C PRO A 115 25.38 8.49 5.98
N PRO A 116 24.64 8.21 7.07
CA PRO A 116 24.97 7.09 7.93
C PRO A 116 24.80 5.76 7.18
N GLU A 117 25.47 4.72 7.65
CA GLU A 117 25.20 3.37 7.16
C GLU A 117 23.75 2.98 7.48
N ILE A 118 23.11 2.32 6.51
CA ILE A 118 21.73 1.85 6.66
C ILE A 118 21.71 0.65 7.60
N ASN A 119 21.05 0.78 8.75
CA ASN A 119 20.72 -0.36 9.60
C ASN A 119 19.45 -1.04 9.07
N ASP A 120 19.57 -2.30 8.65
CA ASP A 120 18.46 -3.06 8.05
C ASP A 120 17.33 -3.38 9.03
N SER A 121 17.63 -3.63 10.31
CA SER A 121 16.63 -3.89 11.34
C SER A 121 15.74 -2.67 11.59
N LEU A 122 16.35 -1.48 11.60
CA LEU A 122 15.66 -0.20 11.72
C LEU A 122 14.82 0.08 10.46
N ARG A 123 15.38 -0.17 9.27
CA ARG A 123 14.65 -0.08 8.00
C ARG A 123 13.41 -0.98 7.98
N GLN A 124 13.52 -2.20 8.50
CA GLN A 124 12.39 -3.12 8.63
C GLN A 124 11.36 -2.63 9.65
N ALA A 125 11.79 -2.06 10.78
CA ALA A 125 10.86 -1.45 11.75
C ALA A 125 10.08 -0.27 11.14
N ILE A 126 10.75 0.58 10.35
CA ILE A 126 10.10 1.66 9.60
C ILE A 126 9.12 1.10 8.56
N THR A 127 9.49 0.02 7.88
CA THR A 127 8.61 -0.65 6.91
C THR A 127 7.38 -1.23 7.59
N ASP A 128 7.53 -1.81 8.79
CA ASP A 128 6.45 -2.31 9.63
C ASP A 128 5.46 -1.20 10.01
N LYS A 129 5.98 -0.09 10.55
CA LYS A 129 5.19 1.11 10.86
C LYS A 129 4.45 1.64 9.64
N ASN A 130 5.14 1.72 8.49
CA ASN A 130 4.54 2.22 7.26
C ASN A 130 3.45 1.29 6.72
N ARG A 131 3.57 -0.03 6.93
CA ARG A 131 2.52 -1.00 6.56
C ARG A 131 1.21 -0.70 7.30
N GLU A 132 1.27 -0.50 8.61
CA GLU A 132 0.09 -0.14 9.41
C GLU A 132 -0.46 1.24 9.02
N TYR A 133 0.42 2.22 8.79
CA TYR A 133 0.03 3.54 8.30
C TYR A 133 -0.72 3.47 6.96
N PHE A 134 -0.25 2.68 6.00
CA PHE A 134 -0.88 2.60 4.68
C PHE A 134 -2.22 1.85 4.70
N ARG A 135 -2.37 0.83 5.56
CA ARG A 135 -3.67 0.18 5.83
C ARG A 135 -4.71 1.18 6.31
N ARG A 136 -4.27 2.15 7.10
CA ARG A 136 -5.09 3.23 7.64
C ARG A 136 -5.33 4.39 6.67
N PHE A 137 -4.30 4.81 5.94
CA PHE A 137 -4.35 6.02 5.10
C PHE A 137 -5.02 5.75 3.75
N ARG A 138 -4.84 4.55 3.18
CA ARG A 138 -5.42 4.13 1.91
C ARG A 138 -6.02 2.73 2.04
N PRO A 139 -7.07 2.56 2.86
CA PRO A 139 -7.79 1.30 2.90
C PRO A 139 -8.37 1.01 1.50
N LEU A 140 -8.35 -0.25 1.10
CA LEU A 140 -8.77 -0.67 -0.25
C LEU A 140 -10.23 -0.28 -0.54
N ASN A 141 -11.10 -0.37 0.47
CA ASN A 141 -12.49 0.05 0.37
C ASN A 141 -12.75 1.40 1.08
N THR A 142 -12.43 2.50 0.39
CA THR A 142 -12.63 3.85 0.93
C THR A 142 -14.11 4.22 1.14
N PHE A 143 -15.06 3.46 0.59
CA PHE A 143 -16.49 3.76 0.73
C PHE A 143 -17.00 3.53 2.16
N TYR A 144 -16.36 2.64 2.93
CA TYR A 144 -16.62 2.46 4.37
C TYR A 144 -15.88 3.48 5.25
N TYR A 145 -14.93 4.22 4.67
CA TYR A 145 -14.17 5.25 5.38
C TYR A 145 -14.77 6.64 5.19
N THR A 146 -14.79 7.13 3.95
CA THR A 146 -15.24 8.49 3.57
C THR A 146 -16.54 8.49 2.76
N GLY A 147 -17.06 7.31 2.40
CA GLY A 147 -18.27 7.16 1.61
C GLY A 147 -19.54 6.93 2.45
N GLY A 148 -20.65 6.63 1.78
CA GLY A 148 -21.97 6.51 2.42
C GLY A 148 -22.18 5.28 3.29
N ARG A 149 -21.18 4.38 3.42
CA ARG A 149 -21.21 3.21 4.29
C ARG A 149 -20.43 3.37 5.60
N ASN A 150 -20.02 4.59 5.92
CA ASN A 150 -19.30 4.92 7.16
C ASN A 150 -20.23 5.23 8.35
N GLN A 151 -21.54 5.00 8.20
CA GLN A 151 -22.58 5.25 9.21
C GLN A 151 -23.41 3.98 9.44
N ALA A 152 -24.72 4.10 9.70
CA ALA A 152 -25.59 2.99 10.08
C ALA A 152 -25.75 1.86 9.04
N TYR A 153 -25.38 2.11 7.78
CA TYR A 153 -25.43 1.12 6.70
C TYR A 153 -24.00 0.65 6.39
N GLY A 154 -23.50 -0.37 7.09
CA GLY A 154 -22.15 -0.89 6.84
C GLY A 154 -21.56 -1.69 8.01
N TYR A 155 -20.26 -1.99 7.90
CA TYR A 155 -19.46 -2.63 8.94
C TYR A 155 -19.17 -1.60 10.04
N LEU A 156 -19.95 -1.59 11.12
CA LEU A 156 -19.85 -0.62 12.22
C LEU A 156 -18.48 -0.64 12.92
N ASP A 157 -17.74 -1.72 12.76
CA ASP A 157 -16.38 -1.93 13.26
C ASP A 157 -15.28 -1.34 12.38
N PHE A 158 -15.57 -0.88 11.16
CA PHE A 158 -14.58 -0.35 10.22
C PHE A 158 -13.84 0.88 10.78
N LEU A 159 -14.56 1.90 11.24
CA LEU A 159 -13.94 3.11 11.81
C LEU A 159 -13.18 2.81 13.12
N PRO A 160 -13.70 1.99 14.04
CA PRO A 160 -12.92 1.45 15.16
C PRO A 160 -11.64 0.71 14.73
N ALA A 161 -11.67 -0.08 13.67
CA ALA A 161 -10.51 -0.76 13.11
C ALA A 161 -9.48 0.26 12.58
N MET A 162 -9.92 1.32 11.90
CA MET A 162 -9.05 2.42 11.47
C MET A 162 -8.38 3.12 12.66
N ARG A 163 -9.12 3.41 13.74
CA ARG A 163 -8.53 3.94 14.98
C ARG A 163 -7.46 3.00 15.54
N ASN A 164 -7.69 1.69 15.51
CA ASN A 164 -6.72 0.72 16.00
C ASN A 164 -5.43 0.70 15.14
N PHE A 165 -5.50 0.90 13.82
CA PHE A 165 -4.29 1.11 13.01
C PHE A 165 -3.55 2.42 13.35
N ASP A 166 -4.26 3.49 13.74
CA ASP A 166 -3.61 4.70 14.24
C ASP A 166 -2.79 4.41 15.52
N LEU A 167 -3.32 3.57 16.42
CA LEU A 167 -2.61 3.11 17.62
C LEU A 167 -1.37 2.27 17.28
N LEU A 168 -1.52 1.30 16.37
CA LEU A 168 -0.41 0.46 15.90
C LEU A 168 0.70 1.30 15.26
N THR A 169 0.33 2.30 14.46
CA THR A 169 1.28 3.21 13.81
C THR A 169 2.02 4.05 14.85
N ALA A 170 1.29 4.61 15.82
CA ALA A 170 1.86 5.47 16.86
C ALA A 170 2.86 4.72 17.76
N SER A 171 2.52 3.50 18.20
CA SER A 171 3.42 2.70 19.04
C SER A 171 4.72 2.34 18.32
N ARG A 172 4.63 1.98 17.03
CA ARG A 172 5.80 1.69 16.19
C ARG A 172 6.65 2.92 15.93
N ASP A 173 6.03 4.08 15.68
CA ASP A 173 6.75 5.33 15.49
C ASP A 173 7.52 5.73 16.78
N GLN A 174 6.86 5.65 17.94
CA GLN A 174 7.50 5.89 19.23
C GLN A 174 8.70 4.97 19.44
N LEU A 175 8.56 3.67 19.21
CA LEU A 175 9.67 2.71 19.30
C LEU A 175 10.84 3.09 18.39
N ILE A 176 10.56 3.45 17.14
CA ILE A 176 11.61 3.84 16.18
C ILE A 176 12.39 5.04 16.72
N TRP A 177 11.71 6.03 17.29
CA TRP A 177 12.36 7.20 17.88
C TRP A 177 13.18 6.85 19.12
N GLU A 178 12.66 6.03 20.03
CA GLU A 178 13.38 5.58 21.24
C GLU A 178 14.66 4.85 20.87
N VAL A 179 14.58 3.91 19.92
CA VAL A 179 15.73 3.18 19.40
C VAL A 179 16.71 4.10 18.67
N ALA A 180 16.22 5.03 17.85
CA ALA A 180 17.10 5.91 17.07
C ALA A 180 17.77 7.00 17.93
N ALA A 181 17.19 7.39 19.07
CA ALA A 181 17.70 8.46 19.91
C ALA A 181 18.85 8.05 20.85
N GLU A 182 18.98 6.76 21.17
CA GLU A 182 19.94 6.29 22.17
C GLU A 182 21.20 5.66 21.54
N GLY A 183 22.38 6.17 21.92
CA GLY A 183 23.66 5.47 21.80
C GLY A 183 24.21 5.24 20.38
N PRO A 184 25.37 4.58 20.27
CA PRO A 184 25.96 4.21 18.98
C PRO A 184 25.08 3.22 18.21
N VAL A 185 25.12 3.29 16.87
CA VAL A 185 24.31 2.47 15.93
C VAL A 185 24.49 0.96 16.16
N GLN A 186 25.60 0.54 16.75
CA GLN A 186 25.97 -0.86 17.00
C GLN A 186 25.00 -1.60 17.95
N ASP A 187 24.28 -0.88 18.82
CA ASP A 187 23.34 -1.48 19.79
C ASP A 187 21.87 -1.41 19.32
N VAL A 188 21.60 -0.91 18.11
CA VAL A 188 20.24 -0.71 17.58
C VAL A 188 19.48 -2.04 17.48
N ASP A 189 20.15 -3.12 17.05
CA ASP A 189 19.50 -4.41 16.79
C ASP A 189 18.97 -5.06 18.08
N SER A 190 19.76 -5.06 19.16
CA SER A 190 19.35 -5.61 20.46
C SER A 190 18.17 -4.83 21.05
N ARG A 191 18.22 -3.50 21.00
CA ARG A 191 17.14 -2.64 21.49
C ARG A 191 15.86 -2.80 20.66
N LEU A 192 15.99 -2.95 19.34
CA LEU A 192 14.85 -3.29 18.47
C LEU A 192 14.23 -4.64 18.83
N ALA A 193 15.04 -5.67 19.12
CA ALA A 193 14.52 -6.98 19.48
C ALA A 193 13.69 -6.92 20.78
N GLU A 194 14.21 -6.26 21.81
CA GLU A 194 13.49 -6.06 23.07
C GLU A 194 12.22 -5.23 22.89
N ALA A 195 12.30 -4.14 22.13
CA ALA A 195 11.17 -3.25 21.92
C ALA A 195 10.08 -3.90 21.05
N ARG A 196 10.44 -4.73 20.05
CA ARG A 196 9.49 -5.53 19.28
C ARG A 196 8.75 -6.55 20.14
N ALA A 197 9.43 -7.19 21.09
CA ALA A 197 8.77 -8.10 22.02
C ALA A 197 7.70 -7.38 22.88
N LYS A 198 7.97 -6.15 23.30
CA LYS A 198 6.99 -5.30 24.00
C LYS A 198 5.82 -4.92 23.10
N LEU A 199 6.08 -4.51 21.85
CA LEU A 199 5.01 -4.18 20.89
C LEU A 199 4.05 -5.35 20.68
N LEU A 200 4.53 -6.59 20.55
CA LEU A 200 3.65 -7.75 20.38
C LEU A 200 2.68 -7.93 21.54
N ILE A 201 3.09 -7.58 22.77
CA ILE A 201 2.22 -7.61 23.95
C ILE A 201 1.23 -6.44 23.94
N GLU A 202 1.64 -5.27 23.44
CA GLU A 202 0.79 -4.09 23.33
C GLU A 202 -0.27 -4.22 22.23
N ASP A 203 0.08 -4.82 21.10
CA ASP A 203 -0.82 -5.09 19.99
C ASP A 203 -2.00 -6.00 20.44
N GLN A 204 -1.77 -6.89 21.41
CA GLN A 204 -2.83 -7.72 22.01
C GLN A 204 -3.80 -6.93 22.91
N LYS A 205 -3.44 -5.71 23.31
CA LYS A 205 -4.24 -4.82 24.15
C LYS A 205 -5.02 -3.78 23.34
N LEU A 206 -5.06 -3.92 22.01
CA LEU A 206 -5.89 -3.07 21.18
C LEU A 206 -7.35 -3.11 21.68
N PRO A 207 -8.05 -1.96 21.69
CA PRO A 207 -9.43 -1.96 22.14
C PRO A 207 -10.28 -2.85 21.24
N PRO A 208 -11.24 -3.61 21.81
CA PRO A 208 -12.07 -4.52 21.03
C PRO A 208 -12.89 -3.75 19.99
N LEU A 209 -13.15 -4.43 18.88
CA LEU A 209 -14.04 -3.94 17.85
C LEU A 209 -15.49 -4.19 18.28
N PRO A 210 -16.43 -3.27 17.98
CA PRO A 210 -17.84 -3.50 18.29
C PRO A 210 -18.35 -4.71 17.51
N GLU A 211 -19.30 -5.44 18.09
CA GLU A 211 -20.01 -6.47 17.35
C GLU A 211 -20.78 -5.84 16.19
N THR A 212 -20.60 -6.37 15.00
CA THR A 212 -21.36 -5.95 13.83
C THR A 212 -22.66 -6.74 13.77
N GLU A 213 -23.81 -6.05 13.80
CA GLU A 213 -25.07 -6.67 13.42
C GLU A 213 -24.97 -7.10 11.94
N GLN A 214 -25.13 -8.39 11.67
CA GLN A 214 -25.15 -8.89 10.30
C GLN A 214 -26.25 -8.15 9.52
N SER A 215 -25.91 -7.61 8.33
CA SER A 215 -26.86 -6.80 7.58
C SER A 215 -28.01 -7.66 7.06
N ARG A 216 -29.24 -7.30 7.46
CA ARG A 216 -30.53 -7.95 7.16
C ARG A 216 -30.65 -9.30 7.87
N GLY A 217 -31.70 -9.41 8.71
CA GLY A 217 -31.97 -10.57 9.56
C GLY A 217 -31.65 -11.87 8.85
N ALA A 218 -30.83 -12.69 9.51
CA ALA A 218 -30.32 -13.97 9.04
C ALA A 218 -31.21 -14.58 7.95
N ASN A 219 -30.78 -14.48 6.68
CA ASN A 219 -31.19 -15.50 5.74
C ASN A 219 -30.79 -16.82 6.39
N GLU A 220 -31.71 -17.77 6.53
CA GLU A 220 -31.30 -19.13 6.88
C GLU A 220 -30.35 -19.59 5.78
N TRP A 221 -29.14 -19.99 6.17
CA TRP A 221 -28.12 -20.41 5.23
C TRP A 221 -28.52 -21.81 4.79
N LEU A 222 -29.07 -21.93 3.58
CA LEU A 222 -29.37 -23.22 2.99
C LEU A 222 -28.07 -23.94 2.64
N SER A 223 -28.04 -25.25 2.79
CA SER A 223 -26.99 -26.04 2.15
C SER A 223 -27.09 -25.91 0.63
N PRO A 224 -26.00 -26.15 -0.13
CA PRO A 224 -26.03 -26.08 -1.59
C PRO A 224 -27.14 -26.92 -2.24
N VAL A 225 -27.47 -28.08 -1.64
CA VAL A 225 -28.55 -28.96 -2.12
C VAL A 225 -29.93 -28.39 -1.85
N GLU A 226 -30.13 -27.79 -0.67
CA GLU A 226 -31.39 -27.13 -0.32
C GLU A 226 -31.60 -25.87 -1.17
N GLU A 227 -30.56 -25.04 -1.35
CA GLU A 227 -30.62 -23.86 -2.23
C GLU A 227 -30.93 -24.26 -3.67
N TYR A 228 -30.29 -25.31 -4.20
CA TYR A 228 -30.59 -25.84 -5.52
C TYR A 228 -32.06 -26.28 -5.66
N SER A 229 -32.68 -26.81 -4.60
CA SER A 229 -34.08 -27.25 -4.63
C SER A 229 -35.11 -26.11 -4.73
N GLU A 230 -34.70 -24.88 -4.42
CA GLU A 230 -35.52 -23.67 -4.51
C GLU A 230 -35.47 -23.02 -5.91
N PHE A 231 -34.66 -23.54 -6.84
CA PHE A 231 -34.54 -22.98 -8.18
C PHE A 231 -35.75 -23.36 -9.05
N ASP A 232 -36.43 -22.36 -9.62
CA ASP A 232 -37.38 -22.56 -10.72
C ASP A 232 -36.64 -22.52 -12.06
N ILE A 233 -36.35 -23.69 -12.61
CA ILE A 233 -35.51 -23.85 -13.80
C ILE A 233 -36.39 -23.96 -15.05
N ASP A 234 -36.22 -23.04 -15.99
CA ASP A 234 -36.87 -23.13 -17.31
C ASP A 234 -36.47 -24.47 -17.99
N PRO A 235 -37.43 -25.23 -18.56
CA PRO A 235 -37.17 -26.56 -19.12
C PRO A 235 -36.10 -26.64 -20.21
N ARG A 236 -35.65 -25.51 -20.78
CA ARG A 236 -34.57 -25.45 -21.77
C ARG A 236 -33.16 -25.51 -21.15
N PHE A 237 -33.04 -25.36 -19.83
CA PHE A 237 -31.77 -25.33 -19.13
C PHE A 237 -31.64 -26.50 -18.16
N ALA A 238 -30.39 -26.93 -17.94
CA ALA A 238 -30.02 -27.77 -16.83
C ALA A 238 -29.11 -26.96 -15.91
N VAL A 239 -29.28 -27.13 -14.60
CA VAL A 239 -28.43 -26.53 -13.58
C VAL A 239 -27.87 -27.67 -12.74
N ASN A 240 -26.63 -27.55 -12.31
CA ASN A 240 -25.99 -28.47 -11.38
C ASN A 240 -25.09 -27.70 -10.42
N ILE A 241 -24.79 -28.29 -9.28
CA ILE A 241 -23.79 -27.78 -8.34
C ILE A 241 -22.42 -28.17 -8.91
N PHE A 242 -21.72 -27.19 -9.49
CA PHE A 242 -20.38 -27.39 -10.05
C PHE A 242 -19.31 -27.53 -8.95
N ALA A 243 -19.39 -26.67 -7.93
CA ALA A 243 -18.55 -26.70 -6.73
C ALA A 243 -19.24 -25.96 -5.57
N ASP A 244 -18.91 -26.32 -4.33
CA ASP A 244 -19.30 -25.60 -3.13
C ASP A 244 -18.20 -25.62 -2.06
N GLU A 245 -18.32 -24.74 -1.05
CA GLU A 245 -17.32 -24.54 -0.01
C GLU A 245 -17.15 -25.75 0.94
N THR A 246 -18.14 -26.65 1.01
CA THR A 246 -18.06 -27.89 1.80
C THR A 246 -17.23 -28.96 1.09
N MET A 247 -17.16 -28.92 -0.24
CA MET A 247 -16.27 -29.76 -1.04
C MET A 247 -14.83 -29.23 -0.99
N PHE A 248 -14.67 -27.90 -1.09
CA PHE A 248 -13.36 -27.26 -1.23
C PHE A 248 -13.24 -26.06 -0.29
N PRO A 249 -12.51 -26.20 0.84
CA PRO A 249 -12.31 -25.10 1.80
C PRO A 249 -11.65 -23.85 1.20
N GLU A 250 -10.92 -23.99 0.08
CA GLU A 250 -10.32 -22.87 -0.63
C GLU A 250 -11.36 -21.99 -1.35
N LEU A 251 -12.54 -22.52 -1.68
CA LEU A 251 -13.65 -21.80 -2.31
C LEU A 251 -14.46 -21.00 -1.27
N ALA A 252 -13.79 -20.18 -0.47
CA ALA A 252 -14.43 -19.34 0.54
C ALA A 252 -14.59 -17.90 0.04
N CYS A 253 -15.79 -17.33 0.21
CA CYS A 253 -16.09 -15.93 -0.15
C CYS A 253 -15.66 -15.55 -1.59
N PRO A 254 -16.21 -16.21 -2.64
CA PRO A 254 -15.85 -15.89 -4.02
C PRO A 254 -16.28 -14.46 -4.38
N ILE A 255 -15.34 -13.65 -4.88
CA ILE A 255 -15.60 -12.28 -5.33
C ILE A 255 -15.74 -12.19 -6.85
N GLN A 256 -15.02 -13.04 -7.58
CA GLN A 256 -15.00 -13.02 -9.03
C GLN A 256 -14.65 -14.40 -9.59
N MET A 257 -15.20 -14.75 -10.75
CA MET A 257 -14.85 -15.98 -11.46
C MET A 257 -14.74 -15.82 -12.98
N ARG A 258 -13.88 -16.62 -13.64
CA ARG A 258 -13.71 -16.70 -15.11
C ARG A 258 -13.32 -18.09 -15.58
N TRP A 259 -13.90 -18.52 -16.70
CA TRP A 259 -13.44 -19.71 -17.42
C TRP A 259 -12.24 -19.38 -18.30
N ASP A 260 -11.25 -20.26 -18.33
CA ASP A 260 -10.17 -20.20 -19.32
C ASP A 260 -10.46 -21.04 -20.58
N ALA A 261 -9.59 -20.92 -21.59
CA ALA A 261 -9.73 -21.64 -22.86
C ALA A 261 -9.57 -23.17 -22.73
N ARG A 262 -9.17 -23.68 -21.57
CA ARG A 262 -9.06 -25.11 -21.27
C ARG A 262 -10.28 -25.64 -20.52
N GLY A 263 -11.30 -24.80 -20.30
CA GLY A 263 -12.50 -25.19 -19.57
C GLY A 263 -12.30 -25.25 -18.06
N ARG A 264 -11.31 -24.55 -17.50
CA ARG A 264 -11.09 -24.49 -16.04
C ARG A 264 -11.69 -23.22 -15.46
N LEU A 265 -12.33 -23.31 -14.29
CA LEU A 265 -12.92 -22.16 -13.62
C LEU A 265 -11.92 -21.54 -12.66
N TRP A 266 -11.52 -20.31 -12.94
CA TRP A 266 -10.70 -19.51 -12.05
C TRP A 266 -11.59 -18.72 -11.10
N VAL A 267 -11.29 -18.76 -9.81
CA VAL A 267 -12.07 -18.07 -8.78
C VAL A 267 -11.16 -17.26 -7.88
N SER A 268 -11.49 -15.99 -7.73
CA SER A 268 -10.89 -15.09 -6.74
C SER A 268 -11.69 -15.20 -5.44
N CYS A 269 -11.03 -15.65 -4.38
CA CYS A 269 -11.61 -15.94 -3.06
C CYS A 269 -11.01 -14.98 -2.04
N SER A 270 -11.86 -14.26 -1.30
CA SER A 270 -11.37 -13.24 -0.36
C SER A 270 -12.14 -13.26 0.95
N THR A 271 -11.46 -13.73 1.98
CA THR A 271 -11.90 -13.66 3.39
C THR A 271 -11.47 -12.34 4.04
N THR A 272 -10.60 -11.56 3.38
CA THR A 272 -10.14 -10.25 3.85
C THR A 272 -11.13 -9.12 3.52
N TYR A 273 -11.98 -9.28 2.50
CA TYR A 273 -12.95 -8.25 2.13
C TYR A 273 -13.89 -7.91 3.32
N PRO A 274 -14.17 -6.62 3.58
CA PRO A 274 -13.84 -5.45 2.76
C PRO A 274 -12.50 -4.78 3.05
N HIS A 275 -11.75 -5.21 4.07
CA HIS A 275 -10.47 -4.62 4.46
C HIS A 275 -9.69 -5.52 5.43
N VAL A 276 -8.36 -5.34 5.45
CA VAL A 276 -7.50 -5.96 6.47
C VAL A 276 -7.82 -5.38 7.85
N TYR A 277 -7.97 -6.25 8.83
CA TYR A 277 -8.17 -5.86 10.23
C TYR A 277 -6.83 -5.71 10.98
N PRO A 278 -6.73 -4.83 11.99
CA PRO A 278 -5.55 -4.68 12.84
C PRO A 278 -5.07 -6.01 13.41
N GLY A 279 -3.76 -6.27 13.33
CA GLY A 279 -3.15 -7.53 13.79
C GLY A 279 -3.45 -8.75 12.91
N LYS A 280 -4.08 -8.56 11.74
CA LYS A 280 -4.28 -9.60 10.73
C LYS A 280 -3.48 -9.25 9.47
N GLU A 281 -3.13 -10.29 8.74
CA GLU A 281 -2.53 -10.18 7.42
C GLU A 281 -3.53 -10.71 6.37
N PRO A 282 -3.60 -10.09 5.18
CA PRO A 282 -4.42 -10.62 4.09
C PRO A 282 -3.88 -11.98 3.65
N ASN A 283 -4.77 -12.91 3.32
CA ASN A 283 -4.39 -14.22 2.77
C ASN A 283 -5.41 -14.72 1.75
N ASP A 284 -5.87 -13.80 0.90
CA ASP A 284 -6.83 -14.12 -0.15
C ASP A 284 -6.16 -14.96 -1.24
N LYS A 285 -6.96 -15.73 -1.97
CA LYS A 285 -6.48 -16.75 -2.90
C LYS A 285 -7.07 -16.58 -4.29
N LEU A 286 -6.28 -16.95 -5.29
CA LEU A 286 -6.76 -17.23 -6.63
C LEU A 286 -6.65 -18.74 -6.84
N ILE A 287 -7.79 -19.38 -7.06
CA ILE A 287 -7.88 -20.84 -7.23
C ILE A 287 -8.36 -21.21 -8.64
N ILE A 288 -8.01 -22.42 -9.05
CA ILE A 288 -8.44 -23.04 -10.30
C ILE A 288 -9.22 -24.29 -9.93
N LEU A 289 -10.47 -24.36 -10.38
CA LEU A 289 -11.34 -25.52 -10.26
C LEU A 289 -11.36 -26.25 -11.60
N GLU A 290 -11.11 -27.55 -11.56
CA GLU A 290 -11.07 -28.43 -12.73
C GLU A 290 -12.06 -29.58 -12.54
N ASP A 291 -12.83 -29.84 -13.59
CA ASP A 291 -13.61 -31.05 -13.81
C ASP A 291 -12.81 -31.89 -14.82
N THR A 292 -12.18 -32.97 -14.36
CA THR A 292 -11.24 -33.76 -15.17
C THR A 292 -11.90 -34.92 -15.88
N ASP A 293 -13.08 -35.35 -15.44
CA ASP A 293 -13.86 -36.43 -16.07
C ASP A 293 -15.07 -35.93 -16.88
N GLN A 294 -15.33 -34.62 -16.87
CA GLN A 294 -16.37 -33.92 -17.61
C GLN A 294 -17.80 -34.32 -17.20
N ASP A 295 -18.00 -34.69 -15.94
CA ASP A 295 -19.33 -35.00 -15.39
C ASP A 295 -20.13 -33.76 -14.95
N GLY A 296 -19.52 -32.58 -15.06
CA GLY A 296 -20.07 -31.31 -14.64
C GLY A 296 -19.78 -30.98 -13.18
N ARG A 297 -18.91 -31.69 -12.48
CA ARG A 297 -18.52 -31.43 -11.09
C ARG A 297 -17.02 -31.29 -10.97
N VAL A 298 -16.60 -30.39 -10.10
CA VAL A 298 -15.17 -30.21 -9.82
C VAL A 298 -14.67 -31.42 -9.02
N ASP A 299 -13.59 -32.02 -9.50
CA ASP A 299 -12.87 -33.09 -8.81
C ASP A 299 -11.48 -32.64 -8.33
N LYS A 300 -11.02 -31.46 -8.78
CA LYS A 300 -9.69 -30.95 -8.48
C LYS A 300 -9.67 -29.44 -8.28
N VAL A 301 -8.98 -29.04 -7.22
CA VAL A 301 -8.69 -27.63 -6.91
C VAL A 301 -7.19 -27.39 -6.83
N THR A 302 -6.75 -26.30 -7.45
CA THR A 302 -5.36 -25.83 -7.38
C THR A 302 -5.35 -24.41 -6.85
N VAL A 303 -4.61 -24.15 -5.77
CA VAL A 303 -4.26 -22.79 -5.35
C VAL A 303 -3.19 -22.25 -6.30
N PHE A 304 -3.56 -21.33 -7.17
CA PHE A 304 -2.65 -20.73 -8.14
C PHE A 304 -1.81 -19.61 -7.51
N ALA A 305 -2.44 -18.79 -6.67
CA ALA A 305 -1.76 -17.76 -5.89
C ALA A 305 -2.43 -17.59 -4.52
N GLU A 306 -1.62 -17.27 -3.52
CA GLU A 306 -2.04 -17.02 -2.13
C GLU A 306 -1.31 -15.78 -1.58
N GLY A 307 -1.70 -15.32 -0.39
CA GLY A 307 -1.17 -14.08 0.20
C GLY A 307 -1.61 -12.81 -0.55
N LEU A 308 -2.70 -12.89 -1.32
CA LEU A 308 -3.25 -11.75 -2.06
C LEU A 308 -4.04 -10.83 -1.11
N ASN A 309 -4.13 -9.55 -1.47
CA ASN A 309 -4.90 -8.54 -0.74
C ASN A 309 -6.11 -8.09 -1.55
N ILE A 310 -7.26 -8.72 -1.30
CA ILE A 310 -8.57 -8.44 -1.88
C ILE A 310 -8.52 -8.36 -3.43
N PRO A 311 -8.16 -9.45 -4.11
CA PRO A 311 -8.17 -9.53 -5.57
C PRO A 311 -9.61 -9.38 -6.11
N SER A 312 -9.97 -8.18 -6.57
CA SER A 312 -11.33 -7.85 -7.02
C SER A 312 -11.62 -8.19 -8.48
N GLY A 313 -10.61 -8.65 -9.24
CA GLY A 313 -10.80 -9.05 -10.63
C GLY A 313 -9.63 -9.85 -11.17
N ILE A 314 -9.94 -10.71 -12.15
CA ILE A 314 -8.95 -11.48 -12.90
C ILE A 314 -9.28 -11.40 -14.39
N ALA A 315 -8.24 -11.38 -15.22
CA ALA A 315 -8.32 -11.50 -16.67
C ALA A 315 -7.35 -12.58 -17.11
N VAL A 316 -7.81 -13.51 -17.95
CA VAL A 316 -6.97 -14.56 -18.53
C VAL A 316 -6.47 -14.08 -19.88
N GLY A 317 -5.16 -14.22 -20.14
CA GLY A 317 -4.52 -13.84 -21.39
C GLY A 317 -3.42 -14.81 -21.79
N HIS A 318 -3.04 -14.76 -23.07
CA HIS A 318 -1.80 -15.38 -23.55
C HIS A 318 -0.68 -14.39 -23.22
N GLY A 319 0.14 -14.72 -22.21
CA GLY A 319 1.20 -13.85 -21.69
C GLY A 319 2.15 -13.30 -22.75
#